data_AF-A0A8X8GYN2-F1
#
_entry.id   AF-A0A8X8GYN2-F1
#
_cell.length_a   1.000
_cell.length_b   1.000
_cell.length_c   1.000
_cell.angle_alpha   90.00
_cell.angle_beta   90.00
_cell.angle_gamma   90.00
#
_symmetry.space_group_name_H-M   'P 1'
#
loop_
_entity.id
_entity.type
_entity.pdbx_description
1 polymer ?
#
loop_
_entity_poly.entity_id
_entity_poly.type
_entity_poly.pdbx_seq_one_letter_code
_entity_poly.pdbx_strand_id
1 'polypeptide(L)'
;MKTKALTAAKIDTLAQRLSDTPIEPIASAKKAGDNFARLLTARIGAERAALAFTSIMTAETCDQAEARLTLVLDYGNPDPAGEPIDAPVDESKAAPAPVVCKRQADVDLAQTGTLPTAPDFSKPTHARFRAKLAQIVALAEAGDIAALQAFEINPVSSSPKAMARYRDLCLIAITARAQVTA
;
A
#
# COMPACT_ATOMS: atom_id res chain seq x y z
N MET A 1 21.04 -4.97 -15.94
CA MET A 1 21.00 -5.44 -14.54
C MET A 1 20.40 -6.84 -14.54
N LYS A 2 21.10 -7.85 -14.02
CA LYS A 2 20.67 -9.25 -14.07
C LYS A 2 19.62 -9.46 -12.96
N THR A 3 18.35 -9.65 -13.33
CA THR A 3 17.29 -10.06 -12.42
C THR A 3 17.68 -11.41 -11.82
N LYS A 4 18.16 -11.41 -10.56
CA LYS A 4 18.45 -12.67 -9.86
C LYS A 4 17.12 -13.27 -9.43
N ALA A 5 16.66 -14.28 -10.18
CA ALA A 5 15.55 -15.12 -9.75
C ALA A 5 15.76 -15.58 -8.29
N LEU A 6 14.67 -15.66 -7.53
CA LEU A 6 14.68 -16.16 -6.14
C LEU A 6 15.34 -17.55 -6.09
N THR A 7 16.36 -17.68 -5.25
CA THR A 7 17.07 -18.95 -5.03
C THR A 7 16.20 -19.91 -4.22
N ALA A 8 16.39 -21.22 -4.40
CA ALA A 8 15.62 -22.26 -3.71
C ALA A 8 15.51 -22.05 -2.19
N ALA A 9 16.65 -21.74 -1.54
CA ALA A 9 16.69 -21.45 -0.10
C ALA A 9 15.76 -20.30 0.35
N LYS A 10 15.58 -19.27 -0.50
CA LYS A 10 14.69 -18.13 -0.19
C LYS A 10 13.23 -18.53 -0.33
N ILE A 11 12.92 -19.37 -1.30
CA ILE A 11 11.57 -19.91 -1.51
C ILE A 11 11.21 -20.83 -0.32
N ASP A 12 12.16 -21.63 0.17
CA ASP A 12 11.96 -22.44 1.37
C ASP A 12 11.73 -21.59 2.63
N THR A 13 12.44 -20.47 2.82
CA THR A 13 12.17 -19.54 3.92
C THR A 13 10.73 -19.00 3.88
N LEU A 14 10.22 -18.67 2.68
CA LEU A 14 8.84 -18.25 2.49
C LEU A 14 7.84 -19.37 2.75
N ALA A 15 8.15 -20.60 2.32
CA ALA A 15 7.34 -21.78 2.58
C ALA A 15 7.29 -22.12 4.07
N GLN A 16 8.40 -21.94 4.79
CA GLN A 16 8.48 -22.16 6.23
C GLN A 16 7.56 -21.21 7.03
N ARG A 17 7.27 -20.02 6.51
CA ARG A 17 6.30 -19.09 7.13
C ARG A 17 4.86 -19.56 7.00
N LEU A 18 4.56 -20.42 6.03
CA LEU A 18 3.22 -20.96 5.78
C LEU A 18 2.94 -22.27 6.51
N SER A 19 4.01 -23.03 6.81
CA SER A 19 3.97 -24.31 7.52
C SER A 19 4.44 -24.19 8.95
N ASP A 20 3.68 -24.76 9.89
CA ASP A 20 4.06 -24.86 11.30
C ASP A 20 5.16 -25.92 11.51
N THR A 21 5.27 -26.88 10.59
CA THR A 21 6.30 -27.92 10.59
C THR A 21 7.56 -27.46 9.87
N PRO A 22 8.76 -27.80 10.36
CA PRO A 22 10.01 -27.53 9.66
C PRO A 22 10.02 -28.24 8.30
N ILE A 23 10.22 -27.48 7.23
CA ILE A 23 10.32 -27.97 5.86
C ILE A 23 11.79 -28.28 5.59
N GLU A 24 12.07 -29.48 5.09
CA GLU A 24 13.43 -29.85 4.69
C GLU A 24 13.88 -29.00 3.49
N PRO A 25 15.12 -28.45 3.51
CA PRO A 25 15.59 -27.54 2.47
C PRO A 25 15.67 -28.25 1.11
N ILE A 26 14.95 -27.71 0.13
CA ILE A 26 14.86 -28.30 -1.20
C ILE A 26 15.95 -27.68 -2.08
N ALA A 27 16.89 -28.51 -2.55
CA ALA A 27 17.99 -28.03 -3.40
C ALA A 27 17.53 -27.48 -4.78
N SER A 28 16.33 -27.82 -5.23
CA SER A 28 15.79 -27.42 -6.53
C SER A 28 14.75 -26.31 -6.42
N ALA A 29 15.03 -25.15 -7.01
CA ALA A 29 14.13 -23.98 -6.99
C ALA A 29 12.74 -24.28 -7.58
N LYS A 30 12.65 -25.19 -8.56
CA LYS A 30 11.38 -25.62 -9.15
C LYS A 30 10.54 -26.41 -8.15
N LYS A 31 11.15 -27.34 -7.41
CA LYS A 31 10.45 -28.13 -6.38
C LYS A 31 10.08 -27.27 -5.16
N ALA A 32 10.94 -26.34 -4.77
CA ALA A 32 10.64 -25.37 -3.70
C ALA A 32 9.45 -24.48 -4.08
N GLY A 33 9.41 -23.99 -5.32
CA GLY A 33 8.28 -23.20 -5.84
C GLY A 33 6.97 -23.97 -5.89
N ASP A 34 7.00 -25.23 -6.33
CA ASP A 34 5.81 -26.10 -6.38
C ASP A 34 5.24 -26.38 -4.98
N ASN A 35 6.13 -26.68 -4.01
CA ASN A 35 5.75 -26.85 -2.60
C ASN A 35 5.12 -25.55 -2.04
N PHE A 36 5.77 -24.41 -2.27
CA PHE A 36 5.27 -23.11 -1.84
C PHE A 36 3.89 -22.78 -2.44
N ALA A 37 3.68 -23.05 -3.73
CA ALA A 37 2.38 -22.86 -4.40
C ALA A 37 1.29 -23.76 -3.80
N ARG A 38 1.64 -24.99 -3.43
CA ARG A 38 0.73 -25.92 -2.75
C ARG A 38 0.34 -25.42 -1.35
N LEU A 39 1.29 -24.90 -0.58
CA LEU A 39 1.04 -24.32 0.74
C LEU A 39 0.20 -23.05 0.66
N LEU A 40 0.47 -22.17 -0.31
CA LEU A 40 -0.38 -21.00 -0.59
C LEU A 40 -1.80 -21.43 -0.94
N THR A 41 -1.95 -22.40 -1.85
CA THR A 41 -3.27 -22.91 -2.26
C THR A 41 -4.05 -23.45 -1.06
N ALA A 42 -3.40 -24.14 -0.13
CA ALA A 42 -4.03 -24.65 1.09
C ALA A 42 -4.47 -23.52 2.05
N ARG A 43 -3.79 -22.36 2.04
CA ARG A 43 -4.09 -21.24 2.94
C ARG A 43 -5.12 -20.25 2.39
N ILE A 44 -5.06 -19.92 1.10
CA ILE A 44 -5.87 -18.83 0.50
C ILE A 44 -6.71 -19.26 -0.71
N GLY A 45 -6.65 -20.53 -1.10
CA GLY A 45 -7.35 -21.08 -2.26
C GLY A 45 -6.60 -20.92 -3.59
N ALA A 46 -6.94 -21.76 -4.58
CA ALA A 46 -6.15 -21.92 -5.81
C ALA A 46 -6.06 -20.66 -6.69
N GLU A 47 -7.17 -19.93 -6.88
CA GLU A 47 -7.18 -18.73 -7.73
C GLU A 47 -6.33 -17.59 -7.14
N ARG A 48 -6.43 -17.37 -5.82
CA ARG A 48 -5.65 -16.35 -5.13
C ARG A 48 -4.19 -16.76 -4.99
N ALA A 49 -3.93 -18.04 -4.75
CA ALA A 49 -2.57 -18.59 -4.68
C ALA A 49 -1.80 -18.39 -5.99
N ALA A 50 -2.42 -18.58 -7.15
CA ALA A 50 -1.75 -18.37 -8.44
C ALA A 50 -1.31 -16.90 -8.65
N LEU A 51 -2.19 -15.94 -8.30
CA LEU A 51 -1.89 -14.51 -8.39
C LEU A 51 -0.82 -14.09 -7.37
N ALA A 52 -0.96 -14.54 -6.13
CA ALA A 52 -0.01 -14.29 -5.05
C ALA A 52 1.35 -14.89 -5.35
N PHE A 53 1.41 -16.14 -5.78
CA PHE A 53 2.64 -16.84 -6.17
C PHE A 53 3.37 -16.08 -7.27
N THR A 54 2.67 -15.67 -8.32
CA THR A 54 3.27 -14.88 -9.42
C THR A 54 3.80 -13.53 -8.91
N SER A 55 3.04 -12.85 -8.06
CA SER A 55 3.46 -11.59 -7.43
C SER A 55 4.68 -11.77 -6.53
N ILE A 56 4.75 -12.84 -5.74
CA ILE A 56 5.86 -13.11 -4.81
C ILE A 56 7.11 -13.54 -5.58
N MET A 57 6.97 -14.38 -6.62
CA MET A 57 8.08 -14.87 -7.43
C MET A 57 8.68 -13.80 -8.35
N THR A 58 7.94 -12.73 -8.64
CA THR A 58 8.44 -11.56 -9.38
C THR A 58 9.09 -10.52 -8.48
N ALA A 59 9.20 -10.78 -7.16
CA ALA A 59 9.87 -9.89 -6.24
C ALA A 59 11.38 -9.84 -6.49
N GLU A 60 11.94 -8.64 -6.38
CA GLU A 60 13.37 -8.41 -6.63
C GLU A 60 14.23 -8.80 -5.42
N THR A 61 13.64 -8.84 -4.23
CA THR A 61 14.30 -9.17 -2.96
C THR A 61 13.47 -10.13 -2.11
N CYS A 62 14.12 -10.83 -1.18
CA CYS A 62 13.45 -11.73 -0.24
C CYS A 62 12.49 -10.95 0.67
N ASP A 63 12.95 -9.82 1.18
CA ASP A 63 12.16 -8.91 2.00
C ASP A 63 10.87 -8.43 1.28
N GLN A 64 10.97 -8.10 -0.02
CA GLN A 64 9.81 -7.74 -0.83
C GLN A 64 8.88 -8.94 -1.07
N ALA A 65 9.42 -10.16 -1.20
CA ALA A 65 8.65 -11.38 -1.33
C ALA A 65 7.89 -11.71 -0.03
N GLU A 66 8.52 -11.48 1.12
CA GLU A 66 7.94 -11.65 2.46
C GLU A 66 6.85 -10.61 2.74
N ALA A 67 7.08 -9.34 2.40
CA ALA A 67 6.07 -8.30 2.52
C ALA A 67 4.82 -8.61 1.67
N ARG A 68 5.03 -9.10 0.44
CA ARG A 68 3.93 -9.56 -0.45
C ARG A 68 3.21 -10.77 0.11
N LEU A 69 3.93 -11.73 0.71
CA LEU A 69 3.36 -12.91 1.35
C LEU A 69 2.49 -12.53 2.55
N THR A 70 2.99 -11.68 3.44
CA THR A 70 2.25 -11.19 4.62
C THR A 70 0.98 -10.47 4.20
N LEU A 71 1.05 -9.57 3.21
CA LEU A 71 -0.13 -8.86 2.69
C LEU A 71 -1.20 -9.81 2.15
N VAL A 72 -0.79 -10.86 1.43
CA VAL A 72 -1.70 -11.85 0.86
C VAL A 72 -2.39 -12.69 1.94
N LEU A 73 -1.67 -13.00 3.03
CA LEU A 73 -2.22 -13.76 4.15
C LEU A 73 -3.15 -12.92 5.02
N ASP A 74 -2.81 -11.65 5.23
CA ASP A 74 -3.58 -10.69 6.05
C ASP A 74 -4.93 -10.34 5.39
N TYR A 75 -4.92 -10.06 4.08
CA TYR A 75 -6.15 -9.89 3.28
C TYR A 75 -6.94 -11.19 3.07
N GLY A 76 -6.39 -12.34 3.46
CA GLY A 76 -7.00 -13.67 3.33
C GLY A 76 -7.98 -14.04 4.43
N ASN A 77 -8.06 -13.26 5.52
CA ASN A 77 -8.94 -13.52 6.66
C ASN A 77 -10.09 -12.50 6.70
N PRO A 78 -11.28 -12.79 6.11
CA PRO A 78 -12.46 -12.01 6.41
C PRO A 78 -13.07 -12.55 7.72
N ASP A 79 -12.46 -12.24 8.85
CA ASP A 79 -13.18 -12.23 10.13
C ASP A 79 -13.15 -10.81 10.72
N PRO A 80 -14.31 -10.14 10.82
CA PRO A 80 -14.42 -8.74 11.22
C PRO A 80 -14.58 -8.63 12.74
N ALA A 81 -13.48 -8.65 13.49
CA ALA A 81 -13.49 -8.23 14.88
C ALA A 81 -12.09 -7.74 15.23
N GLY A 82 -12.00 -6.46 15.60
CA GLY A 82 -10.74 -5.79 15.83
C GLY A 82 -9.98 -6.29 17.04
N GLU A 83 -8.70 -5.98 17.05
CA GLU A 83 -8.09 -5.20 18.11
C GLU A 83 -6.84 -4.49 17.53
N PRO A 84 -6.59 -3.23 17.91
CA PRO A 84 -5.42 -2.47 17.49
C PRO A 84 -4.20 -3.00 18.25
N ILE A 85 -3.14 -3.35 17.54
CA ILE A 85 -1.85 -3.61 18.17
C ILE A 85 -1.03 -2.33 18.21
N ASP A 86 -0.84 -1.88 19.44
CA ASP A 86 0.04 -0.84 19.94
C ASP A 86 1.41 -0.72 19.25
N ALA A 87 1.91 0.52 19.28
CA ALA A 87 3.14 1.02 18.70
C ALA A 87 4.42 0.31 19.20
N PRO A 88 5.58 0.63 18.60
CA PRO A 88 6.41 1.58 19.34
C PRO A 88 7.03 2.71 18.50
N VAL A 89 7.10 3.86 19.16
CA VAL A 89 7.97 4.99 18.88
C VAL A 89 9.42 4.56 19.14
N ASP A 90 10.36 4.76 18.21
CA ASP A 90 11.67 5.39 18.49
C ASP A 90 12.48 5.65 17.18
N GLU A 91 13.47 6.53 17.30
CA GLU A 91 14.00 7.49 16.35
C GLU A 91 14.94 7.01 15.22
N SER A 92 14.84 7.72 14.09
CA SER A 92 15.91 8.22 13.21
C SER A 92 17.21 7.40 13.03
N LYS A 93 17.42 6.87 11.80
CA LYS A 93 18.63 7.18 11.00
C LYS A 93 18.50 6.83 9.50
N ALA A 94 18.44 7.88 8.69
CA ALA A 94 18.98 8.01 7.32
C ALA A 94 18.93 6.82 6.31
N ALA A 95 18.01 6.95 5.34
CA ALA A 95 18.13 6.68 3.87
C ALA A 95 18.46 5.24 3.36
N PRO A 96 18.04 4.84 2.15
CA PRO A 96 17.41 5.61 1.07
C PRO A 96 15.96 5.20 0.77
N ALA A 97 15.23 6.15 0.18
CA ALA A 97 13.84 6.00 -0.23
C ALA A 97 13.60 4.71 -1.03
N PRO A 98 12.73 3.78 -0.59
CA PRO A 98 12.13 2.86 -1.53
C PRO A 98 11.38 3.72 -2.54
N VAL A 99 11.52 3.37 -3.82
CA VAL A 99 10.76 3.99 -4.91
C VAL A 99 9.32 3.49 -4.80
N VAL A 100 8.66 3.84 -3.69
CA VAL A 100 7.21 3.71 -3.53
C VAL A 100 6.66 4.63 -4.60
N CYS A 101 5.94 4.04 -5.55
CA CYS A 101 5.07 4.76 -6.45
C CYS A 101 4.36 5.84 -5.63
N LYS A 102 4.72 7.11 -5.84
CA LYS A 102 4.35 8.29 -5.02
C LYS A 102 2.92 8.24 -4.46
N ARG A 103 2.00 7.73 -5.28
CA ARG A 103 0.58 7.48 -4.97
C ARG A 103 0.30 6.68 -3.70
N GLN A 104 1.09 5.65 -3.36
CA GLN A 104 0.79 4.80 -2.20
C GLN A 104 1.23 5.48 -0.90
N ALA A 105 2.33 6.23 -0.94
CA ALA A 105 2.81 7.01 0.20
C ALA A 105 1.83 8.15 0.54
N ASP A 106 1.23 8.79 -0.46
CA ASP A 106 0.23 9.85 -0.23
C ASP A 106 -1.07 9.30 0.42
N VAL A 107 -1.45 8.05 0.10
CA VAL A 107 -2.62 7.38 0.70
C VAL A 107 -2.35 6.98 2.14
N ASP A 108 -1.18 6.41 2.41
CA ASP A 108 -0.75 5.99 3.74
C ASP A 108 -0.63 7.20 4.70
N LEU A 109 -0.05 8.31 4.22
CA LEU A 109 -0.02 9.58 4.95
C LEU A 109 -1.43 10.11 5.24
N ALA A 110 -2.35 10.04 4.27
CA ALA A 110 -3.73 10.42 4.53
C ALA A 110 -4.38 9.51 5.58
N GLN A 111 -4.14 8.20 5.56
CA GLN A 111 -4.72 7.27 6.54
C GLN A 111 -4.20 7.48 7.96
N THR A 112 -2.96 7.94 8.11
CA THR A 112 -2.40 8.35 9.41
C THR A 112 -2.93 9.70 9.90
N GLY A 113 -3.83 10.34 9.15
CA GLY A 113 -4.35 11.67 9.47
C GLY A 113 -3.39 12.80 9.10
N THR A 114 -2.34 12.55 8.33
CA THR A 114 -1.47 13.61 7.81
C THR A 114 -2.05 14.16 6.51
N LEU A 115 -2.18 15.49 6.40
CA LEU A 115 -2.69 16.09 5.17
C LEU A 115 -1.72 15.79 4.02
N PRO A 116 -2.19 15.21 2.89
CA PRO A 116 -1.35 14.89 1.75
C PRO A 116 -0.74 16.18 1.18
N THR A 117 0.45 16.06 0.56
CA THR A 117 1.07 17.20 -0.11
C THR A 117 0.22 17.66 -1.29
N ALA A 118 -0.04 18.97 -1.39
CA ALA A 118 -0.84 19.52 -2.47
C ALA A 118 -0.20 19.24 -3.84
N PRO A 119 -0.98 18.81 -4.85
CA PRO A 119 -0.47 18.59 -6.20
C PRO A 119 0.04 19.91 -6.81
N ASP A 120 1.28 19.91 -7.29
CA ASP A 120 1.87 21.09 -7.93
C ASP A 120 1.19 21.38 -9.28
N PHE A 121 0.59 22.58 -9.36
CA PHE A 121 0.02 23.13 -10.59
C PHE A 121 0.82 24.34 -11.08
N SER A 122 2.14 24.42 -10.84
CA SER A 122 2.97 25.58 -11.19
C SER A 122 3.11 25.84 -12.70
N LYS A 123 2.70 24.91 -13.57
CA LYS A 123 2.67 25.14 -15.02
C LYS A 123 1.57 26.13 -15.44
N PRO A 124 1.84 27.08 -16.36
CA PRO A 124 0.87 28.10 -16.79
C PRO A 124 -0.42 27.52 -17.39
N THR A 125 -0.35 26.33 -17.99
CA THR A 125 -1.51 25.56 -18.48
C THR A 125 -2.53 25.19 -17.39
N HIS A 126 -2.14 25.23 -16.12
CA HIS A 126 -3.00 24.89 -14.98
C HIS A 126 -3.39 26.12 -14.14
N ALA A 127 -3.10 27.34 -14.59
CA ALA A 127 -3.35 28.57 -13.82
C ALA A 127 -4.79 28.69 -13.30
N ARG A 128 -5.78 28.33 -14.13
CA ARG A 128 -7.21 28.34 -13.74
C ARG A 128 -7.58 27.37 -12.61
N PHE A 129 -6.76 26.34 -12.38
CA PHE A 129 -7.01 25.33 -11.34
C PHE A 129 -6.35 25.67 -10.00
N ARG A 130 -5.42 26.64 -9.96
CA ARG A 130 -4.74 27.04 -8.71
C ARG A 130 -5.68 27.65 -7.69
N ALA A 131 -6.58 28.54 -8.13
CA ALA A 131 -7.57 29.15 -7.24
C ALA A 131 -8.52 28.11 -6.63
N LYS A 132 -8.91 27.10 -7.42
CA LYS A 132 -9.73 25.99 -6.94
C LYS A 132 -8.94 25.05 -6.02
N LEU A 133 -7.67 24.80 -6.31
CA LEU A 133 -6.80 24.02 -5.42
C LEU A 133 -6.65 24.72 -4.07
N ALA A 134 -6.38 26.02 -4.06
CA ALA A 134 -6.25 26.81 -2.84
C ALA A 134 -7.51 26.76 -1.98
N GLN A 135 -8.71 26.77 -2.60
CA GLN A 135 -9.96 26.55 -1.87
C GLN A 135 -10.04 25.16 -1.24
N ILE A 136 -9.67 24.10 -1.97
CA ILE A 136 -9.67 22.74 -1.42
C ILE A 136 -8.67 22.61 -0.27
N VAL A 137 -7.48 23.22 -0.39
CA VAL A 137 -6.47 23.25 0.68
C VAL A 137 -7.02 23.97 1.91
N ALA A 138 -7.61 25.15 1.75
CA ALA A 138 -8.18 25.92 2.86
C ALA A 138 -9.29 25.14 3.59
N LEU A 139 -10.14 24.41 2.86
CA LEU A 139 -11.18 23.57 3.46
C LEU A 139 -10.61 22.33 4.14
N ALA A 140 -9.52 21.77 3.60
CA ALA A 140 -8.83 20.65 4.21
C ALA A 140 -8.12 21.05 5.51
N GLU A 141 -7.54 22.26 5.56
CA GLU A 141 -6.97 22.84 6.79
C GLU A 141 -8.05 23.17 7.81
N ALA A 142 -9.22 23.65 7.37
CA ALA A 142 -10.37 23.90 8.24
C ALA A 142 -11.04 22.60 8.75
N GLY A 143 -10.73 21.43 8.17
CA GLY A 143 -11.36 20.16 8.53
C GLY A 143 -12.80 20.04 8.02
N ASP A 144 -13.17 20.82 7.01
CA ASP A 144 -14.57 20.99 6.58
C ASP A 144 -14.97 19.89 5.57
N ILE A 145 -15.25 18.69 6.10
CA ILE A 145 -15.57 17.47 5.32
C ILE A 145 -16.77 17.69 4.40
N ALA A 146 -17.83 18.32 4.91
CA ALA A 146 -19.07 18.55 4.17
C ALA A 146 -18.84 19.47 2.97
N ALA A 147 -18.08 20.54 3.17
CA ALA A 147 -17.71 21.44 2.09
C ALA A 147 -16.85 20.68 1.06
N LEU A 148 -15.79 19.97 1.49
CA LEU A 148 -14.94 19.19 0.60
C LEU A 148 -15.73 18.18 -0.25
N GLN A 149 -16.69 17.46 0.32
CA GLN A 149 -17.57 16.54 -0.44
C GLN A 149 -18.49 17.28 -1.42
N ALA A 150 -19.01 18.45 -1.04
CA ALA A 150 -19.83 19.28 -1.90
C ALA A 150 -19.05 19.92 -3.07
N PHE A 151 -17.72 20.01 -3.00
CA PHE A 151 -16.89 20.42 -4.12
C PHE A 151 -16.88 19.35 -5.22
N GLU A 152 -17.81 19.49 -6.16
CA GLU A 152 -17.89 18.67 -7.36
C GLU A 152 -16.76 19.03 -8.34
N ILE A 153 -15.86 18.07 -8.58
CA ILE A 153 -14.75 18.21 -9.52
C ILE A 153 -15.00 17.25 -10.68
N ASN A 154 -15.38 17.78 -11.84
CA ASN A 154 -15.58 16.98 -13.04
C ASN A 154 -14.25 16.41 -13.58
N PRO A 155 -14.00 15.08 -13.50
CA PRO A 155 -12.70 14.48 -13.79
C PRO A 155 -12.46 14.27 -15.30
N VAL A 156 -12.68 15.30 -16.11
CA VAL A 156 -12.61 15.25 -17.58
C VAL A 156 -11.20 15.27 -18.15
N SER A 157 -10.21 15.73 -17.37
CA SER A 157 -8.80 15.81 -17.79
C SER A 157 -7.83 15.51 -16.65
N SER A 158 -6.53 15.44 -16.93
CA SER A 158 -5.50 15.08 -15.95
C SER A 158 -5.47 16.02 -14.72
N SER A 159 -5.74 17.32 -14.90
CA SER A 159 -5.75 18.28 -13.77
C SER A 159 -6.95 18.12 -12.83
N PRO A 160 -8.21 18.11 -13.31
CA PRO A 160 -9.35 17.80 -12.45
C PRO A 160 -9.28 16.41 -11.80
N LYS A 161 -8.72 15.40 -12.50
CA LYS A 161 -8.48 14.08 -11.90
C LYS A 161 -7.51 14.12 -10.72
N ALA A 162 -6.46 14.94 -10.80
CA ALA A 162 -5.50 15.11 -9.70
C ALA A 162 -6.13 15.86 -8.50
N MET A 163 -6.98 16.85 -8.76
CA MET A 163 -7.68 17.57 -7.69
C MET A 163 -8.75 16.71 -7.00
N ALA A 164 -9.49 15.89 -7.74
CA ALA A 164 -10.44 14.93 -7.17
C ALA A 164 -9.72 13.96 -6.22
N ARG A 165 -8.59 13.39 -6.68
CA ARG A 165 -7.76 12.53 -5.83
C ARG A 165 -7.26 13.25 -4.57
N TYR A 166 -6.81 14.49 -4.71
CA TYR A 166 -6.36 15.28 -3.55
C TYR A 166 -7.50 15.49 -2.54
N ARG A 167 -8.70 15.86 -3.01
CA ARG A 167 -9.90 15.97 -2.17
C ARG A 167 -10.21 14.65 -1.45
N ASP A 168 -10.21 13.53 -2.17
CA ASP A 168 -10.52 12.22 -1.59
C ASP A 168 -9.49 11.83 -0.50
N LEU A 169 -8.22 12.14 -0.71
CA LEU A 169 -7.17 11.95 0.30
C LEU A 169 -7.34 12.88 1.52
N CYS A 170 -7.69 14.16 1.31
CA CYS A 170 -8.00 15.06 2.42
C CYS A 170 -9.18 14.56 3.26
N LEU A 171 -10.22 14.03 2.62
CA LEU A 171 -11.37 13.45 3.32
C LEU A 171 -10.95 12.26 4.19
N ILE A 172 -10.12 11.36 3.66
CA ILE A 172 -9.56 10.23 4.42
C ILE A 172 -8.76 10.75 5.63
N ALA A 173 -7.91 11.76 5.43
CA ALA A 173 -7.07 12.32 6.49
C ALA A 173 -7.85 12.98 7.61
N ILE A 174 -8.84 13.82 7.28
CA ILE A 174 -9.67 14.50 8.28
C ILE A 174 -10.54 13.47 9.02
N THR A 175 -11.08 12.47 8.31
CA THR A 175 -11.86 11.40 8.92
C THR A 175 -11.01 10.56 9.88
N ALA A 176 -9.79 10.19 9.47
CA ALA A 176 -8.85 9.46 10.32
C ALA A 176 -8.48 10.26 11.58
N ARG A 177 -8.20 11.57 11.44
CA ARG A 177 -7.97 12.46 12.60
C ARG A 177 -9.16 12.51 13.55
N ALA A 178 -10.37 12.62 13.01
CA ALA A 178 -11.59 12.68 13.81
C ALA A 178 -11.82 11.37 14.60
N GLN A 179 -11.46 10.22 14.02
CA GLN A 179 -11.57 8.91 14.70
C GLN A 179 -10.51 8.69 15.78
N VAL A 180 -9.31 9.25 15.63
CA VAL A 180 -8.24 9.16 16.64
C VAL A 180 -8.49 10.08 17.84
N THR A 181 -9.26 11.16 17.66
CA THR A 181 -9.51 12.17 18.71
C THR A 181 -10.81 11.89 19.50
N ALA A 182 -11.66 10.97 19.05
CA ALA A 182 -12.94 10.61 19.66
C ALA A 182 -12.81 9.43 20.64
#